data_AF-A0A924EWT5-F1
#
_entry.id   AF-A0A924EWT5-F1
#
_cell.length_a   1.000
_cell.length_b   1.000
_cell.length_c   1.000
_cell.angle_alpha   90.00
_cell.angle_beta   90.00
_cell.angle_gamma   90.00
#
_symmetry.space_group_name_H-M   'P 1'
#
loop_
_entity.id
_entity.type
_entity.pdbx_description
1 polymer ?
#
loop_
_entity_poly.entity_id
_entity_poly.type
_entity_poly.pdbx_seq_one_letter_code
_entity_poly.pdbx_strand_id
1 'polypeptide(L)'
;MSRLRIGLMSVATLATAAMLLAAGPAGLVGSARSDTTATTPAGCAPTPDTGGTGKGAHGTASHGDMAGMNGMAGRVEKPVRHSTQELRDRLARTPSGGTLTVPAGVYEGALVIDSPITLVGVGHPVIRGDGTGTVLTIRAAGTTVRGLMIEGSGPGPVDNPAGVSVEADHVAVTNLHIRDTYTGVWVEGARDAQITGNTIEGRKSVAVSGESAAPMGDMTGDMADMSDMTMGSAHGSAQAGRGDGVSLFNAIRPMVSGNTIANVRDGVYLSYGSGTRIGCNSVTGSRYAIHGMYGKTVTVAGNHFATNQSGPVMMYGGPVTLEGNVIREQQSAATGFGVLLLDVSGARLRRNVLVSNRVGLQIEGSVGGPKPTAVELNTIALNQVGVGLYPTADASLTQNSFVENTVQVLGLGPDGAGGGSLWSRGDLGNYWSNYRGFQRSGGAGEIAVGAVPHVEGATAGRLLAGDPTLLALASSPAFTLLRAVEQRSASQHPVVLDRSPLVDPRSPSLPTEPTHAALGTGLVGAAILLICSLVLLRGMRRRHSPSGRTKP
;
A
#
# COMPACT_ATOMS: atom_id res chain seq x y z
N MET A 1 -10.55 33.38 55.59
CA MET A 1 -9.70 32.17 55.38
C MET A 1 -10.48 30.88 55.05
N SER A 2 -11.81 30.91 54.82
CA SER A 2 -12.59 29.69 54.49
C SER A 2 -12.89 29.49 53.00
N ARG A 3 -12.76 30.50 52.13
CA ARG A 3 -13.03 30.37 50.68
C ARG A 3 -11.84 29.87 49.84
N LEU A 4 -10.62 29.88 50.39
CA LEU A 4 -9.43 29.38 49.69
C LEU A 4 -9.17 27.87 49.89
N ARG A 5 -9.80 27.25 50.88
CA ARG A 5 -9.67 25.80 51.16
C ARG A 5 -10.59 24.93 50.31
N ILE A 6 -11.73 25.47 49.85
CA ILE A 6 -12.70 24.73 49.02
C ILE A 6 -12.21 24.60 47.57
N GLY A 7 -11.48 25.60 47.05
CA GLY A 7 -10.87 25.52 45.72
C GLY A 7 -9.66 24.57 45.63
N LEU A 8 -8.92 24.39 46.72
CA LEU A 8 -7.75 23.50 46.73
C LEU A 8 -8.11 22.01 46.79
N MET A 9 -9.23 21.65 47.43
CA MET A 9 -9.71 20.27 47.41
C MET A 9 -10.22 19.87 46.02
N SER A 10 -10.90 20.75 45.29
CA SER A 10 -11.45 20.44 43.96
C SER A 10 -10.39 20.22 42.88
N VAL A 11 -9.24 20.91 42.96
CA VAL A 11 -8.15 20.72 41.99
C VAL A 11 -7.34 19.45 42.29
N ALA A 12 -7.21 19.08 43.56
CA ALA A 12 -6.59 17.82 43.95
C ALA A 12 -7.46 16.62 43.53
N THR A 13 -8.79 16.65 43.72
CA THR A 13 -9.67 15.57 43.24
C THR A 13 -9.73 15.46 41.72
N LEU A 14 -9.60 16.56 40.97
CA LEU A 14 -9.51 16.53 39.51
C LEU A 14 -8.17 15.95 39.01
N ALA A 15 -7.06 16.18 39.73
CA ALA A 15 -5.77 15.58 39.39
C ALA A 15 -5.72 14.07 39.72
N THR A 16 -6.33 13.63 40.82
CA THR A 16 -6.41 12.19 41.15
C THR A 16 -7.41 11.46 40.25
N ALA A 17 -8.51 12.10 39.83
CA ALA A 17 -9.42 11.54 38.84
C ALA A 17 -8.78 11.42 37.44
N ALA A 18 -7.93 12.38 37.06
CA ALA A 18 -7.13 12.29 35.82
C ALA A 18 -6.06 11.18 35.89
N MET A 19 -5.49 10.91 37.08
CA MET A 19 -4.57 9.78 37.28
C MET A 19 -5.28 8.40 37.25
N LEU A 20 -6.53 8.30 37.71
CA LEU A 20 -7.32 7.07 37.56
C LEU A 20 -7.89 6.87 36.14
N LEU A 21 -8.10 7.93 35.36
CA LEU A 21 -8.52 7.85 33.96
C LEU A 21 -7.37 7.61 32.97
N ALA A 22 -6.12 7.89 33.36
CA ALA A 22 -4.91 7.55 32.59
C ALA A 22 -4.38 6.13 32.87
N ALA A 23 -4.92 5.45 33.88
CA ALA A 23 -4.69 4.04 34.16
C ALA A 23 -5.91 3.21 33.73
N GLY A 24 -6.17 3.16 32.42
CA GLY A 24 -7.00 2.09 31.83
C GLY A 24 -6.37 0.73 32.11
N PRO A 25 -7.14 -0.37 32.17
CA PRO A 25 -6.66 -1.65 32.68
C PRO A 25 -5.59 -2.24 31.74
N ALA A 26 -4.32 -1.94 32.04
CA ALA A 26 -3.21 -2.79 31.70
C ALA A 26 -3.31 -4.05 32.57
N GLY A 27 -3.99 -5.07 32.06
CA GLY A 27 -4.08 -6.36 32.75
C GLY A 27 -5.47 -6.97 32.66
N LEU A 28 -5.79 -7.51 31.49
CA LEU A 28 -6.57 -8.75 31.29
C LEU A 28 -6.54 -9.08 29.78
N VAL A 29 -5.33 -9.21 29.23
CA VAL A 29 -5.14 -10.01 28.02
C VAL A 29 -5.21 -11.45 28.52
N GLY A 30 -6.41 -12.02 28.49
CA GLY A 30 -6.59 -13.46 28.60
C GLY A 30 -5.72 -14.11 27.53
N SER A 31 -4.97 -15.14 27.93
CA SER A 31 -4.12 -15.93 27.04
C SER A 31 -4.99 -16.59 25.96
N ALA A 32 -5.22 -15.89 24.85
CA ALA A 32 -5.67 -16.52 23.63
C ALA A 32 -4.48 -17.34 23.11
N ARG A 33 -4.62 -18.67 23.14
CA ARG A 33 -3.72 -19.60 22.46
C ARG A 33 -3.39 -19.06 21.08
N SER A 34 -2.10 -18.89 20.83
CA SER A 34 -1.51 -18.56 19.54
C SER A 34 -1.64 -19.75 18.59
N ASP A 35 -2.85 -20.02 18.11
CA ASP A 35 -3.10 -20.88 16.97
C ASP A 35 -3.58 -20.02 15.80
N THR A 36 -2.74 -19.06 15.40
CA THR A 36 -2.87 -18.36 14.12
C THR A 36 -1.59 -18.56 13.35
N THR A 37 -1.49 -19.73 12.69
CA THR A 37 -0.77 -19.80 11.44
C THR A 37 -1.40 -18.75 10.52
N ALA A 38 -0.78 -17.59 10.39
CA ALA A 38 -1.01 -16.70 9.27
C ALA A 38 -0.66 -17.54 8.04
N THR A 39 -1.67 -18.17 7.43
CA THR A 39 -1.49 -18.94 6.21
C THR A 39 -1.04 -17.94 5.18
N THR A 40 0.28 -17.87 4.94
CA THR A 40 0.82 -17.23 3.75
C THR A 40 0.00 -17.75 2.58
N PRO A 41 -0.58 -16.89 1.72
CA PRO A 41 -1.35 -17.35 0.59
C PRO A 41 -0.53 -18.40 -0.17
N ALA A 42 -1.12 -19.57 -0.41
CA ALA A 42 -0.50 -20.62 -1.19
C ALA A 42 -0.13 -20.03 -2.57
N GLY A 43 1.16 -19.76 -2.79
CA GLY A 43 1.62 -19.05 -3.98
C GLY A 43 2.83 -18.14 -3.80
N CYS A 44 3.25 -17.84 -2.56
CA CYS A 44 4.44 -17.00 -2.31
C CYS A 44 5.78 -17.73 -2.31
N ALA A 45 5.80 -19.03 -2.60
CA ALA A 45 7.06 -19.74 -2.84
C ALA A 45 7.50 -19.51 -4.30
N PRO A 46 8.73 -19.05 -4.57
CA PRO A 46 9.30 -19.21 -5.90
C PRO A 46 9.27 -20.70 -6.26
N THR A 47 8.98 -21.02 -7.53
CA THR A 47 9.04 -22.40 -8.02
C THR A 47 10.37 -23.05 -7.63
N PRO A 48 10.38 -24.21 -6.93
CA PRO A 48 11.63 -24.83 -6.51
C PRO A 48 12.50 -25.20 -7.70
N ASP A 49 13.77 -24.85 -7.60
CA ASP A 49 14.85 -25.22 -8.51
C ASP A 49 15.04 -26.75 -8.48
N THR A 50 14.48 -27.50 -9.43
CA THR A 50 14.81 -28.92 -9.59
C THR A 50 16.14 -29.04 -10.33
N GLY A 51 17.25 -28.80 -9.63
CA GLY A 51 18.58 -28.90 -10.21
C GLY A 51 19.72 -28.66 -9.22
N GLY A 52 20.22 -29.73 -8.58
CA GLY A 52 21.57 -29.74 -8.02
C GLY A 52 21.65 -30.06 -6.53
N THR A 53 21.96 -31.32 -6.24
CA THR A 53 22.40 -31.80 -4.92
C THR A 53 23.70 -31.11 -4.51
N GLY A 54 23.68 -30.34 -3.42
CA GLY A 54 24.87 -29.77 -2.81
C GLY A 54 24.69 -29.60 -1.31
N LYS A 55 25.19 -30.57 -0.53
CA LYS A 55 25.33 -30.45 0.93
C LYS A 55 26.32 -29.33 1.25
N GLY A 56 25.91 -28.36 2.08
CA GLY A 56 26.80 -27.35 2.65
C GLY A 56 26.30 -26.92 4.03
N ALA A 57 27.08 -27.21 5.06
CA ALA A 57 26.73 -27.04 6.47
C ALA A 57 26.68 -25.57 6.90
N HIS A 58 25.66 -25.21 7.68
CA HIS A 58 25.60 -23.93 8.41
C HIS A 58 26.51 -24.00 9.64
N GLY A 59 27.66 -23.33 9.56
CA GLY A 59 28.48 -22.99 10.72
C GLY A 59 28.17 -21.56 11.18
N THR A 60 27.67 -21.43 12.40
CA THR A 60 27.51 -20.17 13.14
C THR A 60 28.89 -19.59 13.49
N ALA A 61 29.15 -18.33 13.17
CA ALA A 61 30.30 -17.59 13.70
C ALA A 61 29.82 -16.31 14.38
N SER A 62 30.02 -16.28 15.70
CA SER A 62 29.79 -15.17 16.62
C SER A 62 30.79 -14.03 16.42
N HIS A 63 30.35 -12.83 16.74
CA HIS A 63 31.14 -11.61 16.81
C HIS A 63 32.33 -11.77 17.77
N GLY A 64 33.54 -11.53 17.28
CA GLY A 64 34.76 -11.41 18.06
C GLY A 64 35.84 -10.67 17.26
N ASP A 65 36.20 -9.50 17.75
CA ASP A 65 37.46 -8.77 17.62
C ASP A 65 38.21 -8.78 16.27
N MET A 66 38.15 -7.66 15.54
CA MET A 66 39.11 -7.33 14.48
C MET A 66 39.58 -5.87 14.59
N ALA A 67 40.35 -5.59 15.65
CA ALA A 67 41.30 -4.49 15.63
C ALA A 67 42.60 -5.00 14.98
N GLY A 68 42.91 -4.49 13.78
CA GLY A 68 44.21 -4.69 13.14
C GLY A 68 44.19 -5.55 11.88
N MET A 69 43.78 -4.96 10.76
CA MET A 69 44.20 -5.35 9.40
C MET A 69 43.95 -4.18 8.43
N ASN A 70 44.65 -3.06 8.65
CA ASN A 70 44.83 -2.04 7.61
C ASN A 70 45.89 -2.56 6.63
N GLY A 71 45.47 -3.07 5.48
CA GLY A 71 46.40 -3.39 4.39
C GLY A 71 45.97 -4.50 3.45
N MET A 72 44.81 -4.36 2.80
CA MET A 72 44.48 -5.02 1.53
C MET A 72 43.30 -4.26 0.92
N ALA A 73 43.56 -3.06 0.41
CA ALA A 73 42.64 -2.44 -0.54
C ALA A 73 42.67 -3.31 -1.80
N GLY A 74 41.74 -4.26 -1.89
CA GLY A 74 41.54 -5.06 -3.09
C GLY A 74 41.41 -4.11 -4.27
N ARG A 75 42.29 -4.27 -5.28
CA ARG A 75 42.09 -3.66 -6.59
C ARG A 75 40.68 -4.03 -7.02
N VAL A 76 39.78 -3.06 -7.09
CA VAL A 76 38.54 -3.22 -7.85
C VAL A 76 38.99 -3.37 -9.30
N GLU A 77 39.14 -4.62 -9.75
CA GLU A 77 39.39 -4.90 -11.16
C GLU A 77 38.28 -4.21 -11.97
N LYS A 78 38.69 -3.39 -12.94
CA LYS A 78 37.73 -2.70 -13.80
C LYS A 78 36.87 -3.76 -14.51
N PRO A 79 35.54 -3.63 -14.54
CA PRO A 79 34.69 -4.60 -15.22
C PRO A 79 35.15 -4.81 -16.66
N VAL A 80 35.27 -6.06 -17.09
CA VAL A 80 35.57 -6.39 -18.49
C VAL A 80 34.41 -5.89 -19.35
N ARG A 81 34.73 -5.15 -20.40
CA ARG A 81 33.74 -4.60 -21.34
C ARG A 81 33.73 -5.41 -22.63
N HIS A 82 32.53 -5.71 -23.08
CA HIS A 82 32.19 -6.48 -24.25
C HIS A 82 31.15 -5.70 -25.07
N SER A 83 31.02 -6.02 -26.35
CA SER A 83 29.88 -5.56 -27.16
C SER A 83 28.78 -6.62 -27.11
N THR A 84 27.50 -6.22 -27.19
CA THR A 84 26.41 -7.18 -27.42
C THR A 84 26.53 -7.91 -28.76
N GLN A 85 27.36 -7.45 -29.71
CA GLN A 85 27.69 -8.23 -30.90
C GLN A 85 28.27 -9.61 -30.54
N GLU A 86 29.11 -9.68 -29.50
CA GLU A 86 29.66 -10.96 -29.03
C GLU A 86 28.55 -11.91 -28.57
N LEU A 87 27.56 -11.37 -27.84
CA LEU A 87 26.40 -12.16 -27.42
C LEU A 87 25.57 -12.58 -28.63
N ARG A 88 25.33 -11.70 -29.60
CA ARG A 88 24.62 -12.03 -30.85
C ARG A 88 25.28 -13.18 -31.61
N ASP A 89 26.61 -13.18 -31.72
CA ASP A 89 27.34 -14.25 -32.39
C ASP A 89 27.24 -15.59 -31.63
N ARG A 90 27.22 -15.54 -30.29
CA ARG A 90 27.07 -16.72 -29.44
C ARG A 90 25.64 -17.26 -29.45
N LEU A 91 24.65 -16.37 -29.48
CA LEU A 91 23.24 -16.70 -29.67
C LEU A 91 23.03 -17.42 -31.01
N ALA A 92 23.60 -16.91 -32.10
CA ALA A 92 23.50 -17.52 -33.43
C ALA A 92 24.08 -18.94 -33.52
N ARG A 93 25.04 -19.29 -32.65
CA ARG A 93 25.64 -20.64 -32.55
C ARG A 93 24.94 -21.54 -31.54
N THR A 94 24.07 -21.00 -30.70
CA THR A 94 23.34 -21.77 -29.69
C THR A 94 22.16 -22.46 -30.38
N PRO A 95 22.02 -23.79 -30.29
CA PRO A 95 20.85 -24.48 -30.84
C PRO A 95 19.55 -23.92 -30.24
N SER A 96 18.47 -23.93 -31.02
CA SER A 96 17.13 -23.59 -30.50
C SER A 96 16.77 -24.49 -29.31
N GLY A 97 16.21 -23.91 -28.26
CA GLY A 97 15.98 -24.52 -26.95
C GLY A 97 17.25 -24.67 -26.09
N GLY A 98 18.43 -24.32 -26.61
CA GLY A 98 19.71 -24.43 -25.92
C GLY A 98 19.89 -23.39 -24.81
N THR A 99 20.93 -23.60 -24.00
CA THR A 99 21.31 -22.69 -22.91
C THR A 99 22.57 -21.91 -23.26
N LEU A 100 22.52 -20.58 -23.14
CA LEU A 100 23.68 -19.70 -23.26
C LEU A 100 24.01 -19.10 -21.88
N THR A 101 25.20 -19.41 -21.36
CA THR A 101 25.70 -18.81 -20.11
C THR A 101 26.51 -17.56 -20.40
N VAL A 102 26.14 -16.43 -19.82
CA VAL A 102 26.85 -15.14 -19.93
C VAL A 102 27.73 -14.96 -18.69
N PRO A 103 29.06 -14.91 -18.82
CA PRO A 103 29.95 -14.64 -17.69
C PRO A 103 29.87 -13.17 -17.26
N ALA A 104 30.30 -12.87 -16.04
CA ALA A 104 30.34 -11.52 -15.52
C ALA A 104 31.13 -10.56 -16.44
N GLY A 105 30.55 -9.40 -16.70
CA GLY A 105 31.08 -8.40 -17.62
C GLY A 105 30.02 -7.33 -17.94
N VAL A 106 30.41 -6.28 -18.65
CA VAL A 106 29.49 -5.27 -19.18
C VAL A 106 29.41 -5.42 -20.69
N TYR A 107 28.21 -5.70 -21.19
CA TYR A 107 27.90 -5.87 -22.60
C TYR A 107 27.15 -4.64 -23.11
N GLU A 108 27.83 -3.83 -23.92
CA GLU A 108 27.33 -2.55 -24.42
C GLU A 108 26.49 -2.74 -25.69
N GLY A 109 25.31 -2.13 -25.70
CA GLY A 109 24.36 -2.12 -26.81
C GLY A 109 23.05 -2.84 -26.50
N ALA A 110 22.10 -2.72 -27.42
CA ALA A 110 20.85 -3.49 -27.36
C ALA A 110 21.09 -4.97 -27.73
N LEU A 111 20.23 -5.85 -27.23
CA LEU A 111 20.21 -7.28 -27.53
C LEU A 111 18.81 -7.72 -27.94
N VAL A 112 18.71 -8.50 -29.02
CA VAL A 112 17.46 -9.09 -29.50
C VAL A 112 17.61 -10.62 -29.49
N ILE A 113 16.60 -11.32 -28.95
CA ILE A 113 16.51 -12.78 -28.92
C ILE A 113 15.37 -13.22 -29.83
N ASP A 114 15.73 -13.68 -31.03
CA ASP A 114 14.81 -14.14 -32.08
C ASP A 114 14.74 -15.67 -32.20
N SER A 115 15.42 -16.43 -31.33
CA SER A 115 15.35 -17.89 -31.29
C SER A 115 15.13 -18.38 -29.85
N PRO A 116 14.28 -19.41 -29.63
CA PRO A 116 13.99 -19.91 -28.28
C PRO A 116 15.26 -20.36 -27.58
N ILE A 117 15.55 -19.84 -26.40
CA ILE A 117 16.76 -20.19 -25.63
C ILE A 117 16.56 -19.98 -24.12
N THR A 118 17.49 -20.50 -23.34
CA THR A 118 17.70 -20.10 -21.95
C THR A 118 18.97 -19.27 -21.81
N LEU A 119 18.86 -17.98 -21.53
CA LEU A 119 19.97 -17.06 -21.28
C LEU A 119 20.22 -16.93 -19.77
N VAL A 120 21.42 -17.31 -19.31
CA VAL A 120 21.77 -17.36 -17.88
C VAL A 120 22.98 -16.48 -17.60
N GLY A 121 22.81 -15.43 -16.81
CA GLY A 121 23.91 -14.65 -16.28
C GLY A 121 24.55 -15.30 -15.05
N VAL A 122 25.88 -15.41 -15.05
CA VAL A 122 26.67 -15.85 -13.89
C VAL A 122 27.43 -14.66 -13.34
N GLY A 123 27.13 -14.27 -12.10
CA GLY A 123 27.70 -13.08 -11.46
C GLY A 123 27.05 -11.75 -11.89
N HIS A 124 25.78 -11.78 -12.33
CA HIS A 124 25.00 -10.61 -12.77
C HIS A 124 25.70 -9.76 -13.84
N PRO A 125 26.06 -10.33 -15.01
CA PRO A 125 26.55 -9.52 -16.12
C PRO A 125 25.54 -8.46 -16.53
N VAL A 126 26.08 -7.33 -16.96
CA VAL A 126 25.31 -6.13 -17.29
C VAL A 126 25.08 -6.11 -18.79
N ILE A 127 23.83 -6.02 -19.22
CA ILE A 127 23.49 -5.56 -20.57
C ILE A 127 23.12 -4.09 -20.44
N ARG A 128 23.94 -3.23 -21.05
CA ARG A 128 23.80 -1.77 -20.96
C ARG A 128 23.38 -1.22 -22.32
N GLY A 129 22.18 -0.65 -22.37
CA GLY A 129 21.70 0.09 -23.53
C GLY A 129 22.44 1.40 -23.73
N ASP A 130 22.26 2.00 -24.90
CA ASP A 130 22.88 3.27 -25.29
C ASP A 130 22.05 4.51 -24.88
N GLY A 131 20.94 4.31 -24.18
CA GLY A 131 20.04 5.39 -23.77
C GLY A 131 19.08 5.87 -24.86
N THR A 132 18.85 5.10 -25.94
CA THR A 132 17.93 5.50 -27.03
C THR A 132 16.68 4.62 -27.17
N GLY A 133 16.75 3.33 -26.82
CA GLY A 133 15.65 2.39 -27.03
C GLY A 133 15.57 1.29 -25.96
N THR A 134 14.94 0.17 -26.31
CA THR A 134 14.85 -1.01 -25.44
C THR A 134 16.20 -1.72 -25.35
N VAL A 135 16.57 -2.18 -24.14
CA VAL A 135 17.88 -2.82 -23.90
C VAL A 135 17.88 -4.28 -24.32
N LEU A 136 16.85 -5.04 -23.92
CA LEU A 136 16.66 -6.44 -24.26
C LEU A 136 15.28 -6.68 -24.87
N THR A 137 15.21 -7.15 -26.10
CA THR A 137 13.96 -7.53 -26.77
C THR A 137 13.87 -9.03 -26.97
N ILE A 138 12.79 -9.65 -26.51
CA ILE A 138 12.54 -11.10 -26.60
C ILE A 138 11.37 -11.34 -27.55
N ARG A 139 11.67 -11.88 -28.74
CA ARG A 139 10.67 -12.20 -29.80
C ARG A 139 10.45 -13.69 -30.01
N ALA A 140 11.28 -14.53 -29.40
CA ALA A 140 11.12 -15.96 -29.46
C ALA A 140 10.32 -16.51 -28.28
N ALA A 141 9.24 -17.25 -28.59
CA ALA A 141 8.43 -17.93 -27.60
C ALA A 141 9.22 -18.99 -26.82
N GLY A 142 8.86 -19.20 -25.56
CA GLY A 142 9.53 -20.17 -24.67
C GLY A 142 10.93 -19.74 -24.20
N THR A 143 11.34 -18.49 -24.47
CA THR A 143 12.63 -17.97 -24.03
C THR A 143 12.63 -17.73 -22.52
N THR A 144 13.72 -18.13 -21.86
CA THR A 144 13.97 -17.80 -20.44
C THR A 144 15.20 -16.91 -20.34
N VAL A 145 15.10 -15.82 -19.58
CA VAL A 145 16.21 -14.92 -19.27
C VAL A 145 16.33 -14.79 -17.76
N ARG A 146 17.52 -15.07 -17.21
CA ARG A 146 17.75 -14.99 -15.76
C ARG A 146 19.15 -14.56 -15.34
N GLY A 147 19.26 -13.97 -14.16
CA GLY A 147 20.54 -13.66 -13.51
C GLY A 147 21.35 -12.54 -14.19
N LEU A 148 20.68 -11.61 -14.88
CA LEU A 148 21.32 -10.46 -15.54
C LEU A 148 21.04 -9.16 -14.78
N MET A 149 21.88 -8.16 -15.01
CA MET A 149 21.56 -6.76 -14.75
C MET A 149 21.26 -6.04 -16.07
N ILE A 150 20.16 -5.28 -16.13
CA ILE A 150 19.70 -4.56 -17.32
C ILE A 150 19.60 -3.07 -16.99
N GLU A 151 20.23 -2.20 -17.79
CA GLU A 151 20.23 -0.75 -17.56
C GLU A 151 20.40 0.07 -18.84
N GLY A 152 20.06 1.37 -18.79
CA GLY A 152 20.36 2.31 -19.86
C GLY A 152 19.39 2.28 -21.03
N SER A 153 18.09 2.13 -20.78
CA SER A 153 17.08 2.25 -21.84
C SER A 153 16.89 3.70 -22.27
N GLY A 154 16.21 3.89 -23.40
CA GLY A 154 15.74 5.18 -23.91
C GLY A 154 14.90 5.99 -22.92
N PRO A 155 14.75 7.32 -23.16
CA PRO A 155 13.71 8.11 -22.53
C PRO A 155 12.34 7.76 -23.14
N GLY A 156 11.30 7.66 -22.31
CA GLY A 156 9.91 7.58 -22.79
C GLY A 156 9.20 8.94 -22.69
N PRO A 157 7.88 9.00 -22.98
CA PRO A 157 6.99 7.87 -23.27
C PRO A 157 6.98 7.41 -24.73
N VAL A 158 7.57 8.17 -25.66
CA VAL A 158 7.59 7.81 -27.09
C VAL A 158 8.21 6.42 -27.27
N ASP A 159 7.52 5.54 -28.00
CA ASP A 159 7.90 4.14 -28.27
C ASP A 159 8.09 3.23 -27.03
N ASN A 160 7.74 3.69 -25.82
CA ASN A 160 7.81 2.93 -24.56
C ASN A 160 9.10 2.11 -24.36
N PRO A 161 10.30 2.70 -24.43
CA PRO A 161 11.54 1.96 -24.25
C PRO A 161 11.60 1.25 -22.89
N ALA A 162 12.08 0.02 -22.90
CA ALA A 162 12.11 -0.84 -21.73
C ALA A 162 13.51 -1.38 -21.41
N GLY A 163 13.71 -1.82 -20.18
CA GLY A 163 14.80 -2.74 -19.88
C GLY A 163 14.62 -4.05 -20.64
N VAL A 164 13.45 -4.67 -20.48
CA VAL A 164 13.09 -5.91 -21.17
C VAL A 164 11.75 -5.75 -21.88
N SER A 165 11.72 -5.91 -23.20
CA SER A 165 10.49 -6.06 -24.00
C SER A 165 10.21 -7.55 -24.25
N VAL A 166 8.99 -7.98 -23.95
CA VAL A 166 8.48 -9.34 -24.18
C VAL A 166 7.39 -9.27 -25.23
N GLU A 167 7.72 -9.76 -26.43
CA GLU A 167 6.88 -9.72 -27.64
C GLU A 167 6.42 -11.13 -28.07
N ALA A 168 6.59 -12.13 -27.20
CA ALA A 168 6.32 -13.53 -27.50
C ALA A 168 5.77 -14.31 -26.30
N ASP A 169 5.07 -15.41 -26.61
CA ASP A 169 4.40 -16.25 -25.63
C ASP A 169 5.36 -17.10 -24.78
N HIS A 170 4.93 -17.48 -23.58
CA HIS A 170 5.65 -18.38 -22.67
C HIS A 170 7.08 -17.92 -22.33
N VAL A 171 7.31 -16.61 -22.29
CA VAL A 171 8.60 -16.02 -21.92
C VAL A 171 8.73 -15.91 -20.40
N ALA A 172 9.89 -16.28 -19.87
CA ALA A 172 10.22 -16.13 -18.45
C ALA A 172 11.34 -15.11 -18.26
N VAL A 173 11.06 -14.05 -17.50
CA VAL A 173 11.99 -13.00 -17.05
C VAL A 173 12.17 -13.16 -15.54
N THR A 174 13.29 -13.75 -15.12
CA THR A 174 13.45 -14.26 -13.76
C THR A 174 14.72 -13.76 -13.08
N ASN A 175 14.64 -13.30 -11.84
CA ASN A 175 15.83 -12.90 -11.04
C ASN A 175 16.75 -11.91 -11.76
N LEU A 176 16.16 -10.93 -12.45
CA LEU A 176 16.89 -9.82 -13.05
C LEU A 176 16.99 -8.63 -12.11
N HIS A 177 18.07 -7.86 -12.23
CA HIS A 177 18.20 -6.53 -11.63
C HIS A 177 18.02 -5.49 -12.74
N ILE A 178 16.90 -4.78 -12.74
CA ILE A 178 16.56 -3.79 -13.77
C ILE A 178 16.58 -2.42 -13.12
N ARG A 179 17.38 -1.51 -13.67
CA ARG A 179 17.52 -0.15 -13.13
C ARG A 179 17.81 0.85 -14.23
N ASP A 180 17.52 2.11 -13.96
CA ASP A 180 17.80 3.21 -14.90
C ASP A 180 17.21 2.95 -16.29
N THR A 181 15.99 2.42 -16.30
CA THR A 181 15.17 2.27 -17.50
C THR A 181 13.93 3.15 -17.38
N TYR A 182 13.30 3.45 -18.51
CA TYR A 182 12.00 4.10 -18.51
C TYR A 182 10.96 3.10 -18.00
N THR A 183 10.62 2.08 -18.78
CA THR A 183 9.86 0.91 -18.30
C THR A 183 10.82 -0.19 -17.84
N GLY A 184 10.53 -0.90 -16.75
CA GLY A 184 11.33 -2.06 -16.33
C GLY A 184 11.14 -3.24 -17.29
N VAL A 185 9.96 -3.84 -17.25
CA VAL A 185 9.53 -4.92 -18.16
C VAL A 185 8.26 -4.49 -18.90
N TRP A 186 8.29 -4.53 -20.22
CA TRP A 186 7.14 -4.28 -21.08
C TRP A 186 6.69 -5.61 -21.71
N VAL A 187 5.42 -5.98 -21.53
CA VAL A 187 4.82 -7.18 -22.13
C VAL A 187 3.70 -6.73 -23.05
N GLU A 188 3.78 -7.11 -24.32
CA GLU A 188 2.82 -6.70 -25.34
C GLU A 188 2.28 -7.87 -26.11
N GLY A 189 0.96 -8.07 -26.05
CA GLY A 189 0.25 -9.09 -26.81
C GLY A 189 0.61 -10.55 -26.48
N ALA A 190 1.46 -10.79 -25.48
CA ALA A 190 1.99 -12.10 -25.14
C ALA A 190 1.07 -12.89 -24.20
N ARG A 191 1.16 -14.22 -24.31
CA ARG A 191 0.48 -15.20 -23.44
C ARG A 191 1.45 -15.83 -22.45
N ASP A 192 0.98 -16.06 -21.24
CA ASP A 192 1.66 -16.84 -20.22
C ASP A 192 3.09 -16.35 -19.90
N ALA A 193 3.33 -15.03 -20.02
CA ALA A 193 4.58 -14.41 -19.63
C ALA A 193 4.77 -14.47 -18.10
N GLN A 194 5.97 -14.84 -17.66
CA GLN A 194 6.32 -14.98 -16.25
C GLN A 194 7.40 -13.96 -15.87
N ILE A 195 7.05 -13.01 -15.00
CA ILE A 195 7.93 -11.95 -14.52
C ILE A 195 8.11 -12.21 -13.04
N THR A 196 9.20 -12.90 -12.68
CA THR A 196 9.35 -13.48 -11.34
C THR A 196 10.67 -13.15 -10.64
N GLY A 197 10.61 -12.81 -9.34
CA GLY A 197 11.82 -12.62 -8.54
C GLY A 197 12.72 -11.45 -8.98
N ASN A 198 12.22 -10.51 -9.78
CA ASN A 198 13.02 -9.41 -10.29
C ASN A 198 13.09 -8.25 -9.29
N THR A 199 14.21 -7.55 -9.29
CA THR A 199 14.37 -6.25 -8.61
C THR A 199 14.32 -5.14 -9.66
N ILE A 200 13.34 -4.25 -9.57
CA ILE A 200 13.11 -3.18 -10.54
C ILE A 200 13.15 -1.84 -9.80
N GLU A 201 14.14 -1.01 -10.12
CA GLU A 201 14.30 0.33 -9.54
C GLU A 201 14.14 1.39 -10.64
N GLY A 202 13.17 2.28 -10.48
CA GLY A 202 12.98 3.37 -11.44
C GLY A 202 14.17 4.34 -11.47
N ARG A 203 14.36 4.98 -12.62
CA ARG A 203 15.46 5.94 -12.87
C ARG A 203 15.55 7.04 -11.82
N LYS A 204 16.79 7.39 -11.45
CA LYS A 204 17.09 8.46 -10.49
C LYS A 204 17.03 9.80 -11.22
N SER A 205 15.84 10.39 -11.26
CA SER A 205 15.48 11.72 -11.82
C SER A 205 15.93 11.99 -13.26
N VAL A 206 14.95 12.11 -14.17
CA VAL A 206 15.12 12.84 -15.43
C VAL A 206 14.72 14.28 -15.16
N ALA A 207 15.63 15.23 -15.45
CA ALA A 207 15.27 16.64 -15.53
C ALA A 207 14.15 16.78 -16.56
N VAL A 208 12.97 17.25 -16.14
CA VAL A 208 11.87 17.55 -17.05
C VAL A 208 12.33 18.67 -17.97
N SER A 209 12.76 18.34 -19.19
CA SER A 209 13.02 19.33 -20.23
C SER A 209 11.68 19.76 -20.82
N GLY A 210 11.19 20.90 -20.35
CA GLY A 210 10.19 21.72 -21.02
C GLY A 210 8.74 21.37 -20.73
N GLU A 211 8.11 22.15 -19.84
CA GLU A 211 6.84 22.81 -20.15
C GLU A 211 6.59 23.96 -19.17
N SER A 212 6.36 25.14 -19.74
CA SER A 212 6.11 26.41 -19.04
C SER A 212 4.73 26.38 -18.39
N ALA A 213 4.67 26.64 -17.08
CA ALA A 213 3.43 26.88 -16.36
C ALA A 213 2.73 28.14 -16.89
N ALA A 214 1.58 27.99 -17.54
CA ALA A 214 0.65 29.10 -17.74
C ALA A 214 -0.34 29.17 -16.56
N PRO A 215 -0.72 30.37 -16.08
CA PRO A 215 -1.59 30.51 -14.91
C PRO A 215 -3.06 30.19 -15.25
N MET A 216 -3.74 29.56 -14.29
CA MET A 216 -5.15 29.17 -14.32
C MET A 216 -6.08 30.37 -14.54
N GLY A 217 -6.85 30.34 -15.62
CA GLY A 217 -7.98 31.23 -15.90
C GLY A 217 -9.33 30.52 -15.70
N ASP A 218 -10.31 31.31 -15.28
CA ASP A 218 -11.72 31.04 -14.93
C ASP A 218 -12.46 29.97 -15.79
N MET A 219 -13.14 29.02 -15.13
CA MET A 219 -13.91 27.93 -15.76
C MET A 219 -15.42 28.15 -15.60
N THR A 220 -16.07 28.60 -16.67
CA THR A 220 -17.50 28.42 -16.89
C THR A 220 -17.72 27.89 -18.32
N GLY A 221 -18.16 26.65 -18.49
CA GLY A 221 -18.66 26.15 -19.80
C GLY A 221 -18.44 24.66 -20.08
N ASP A 222 -19.56 23.93 -20.19
CA ASP A 222 -19.86 22.68 -20.92
C ASP A 222 -18.89 21.46 -20.90
N MET A 223 -19.40 20.38 -20.29
CA MET A 223 -18.88 19.01 -20.36
C MET A 223 -19.35 18.32 -21.66
N ALA A 224 -18.50 18.27 -22.69
CA ALA A 224 -18.69 17.38 -23.83
C ALA A 224 -17.41 17.17 -24.67
N ASP A 225 -16.28 16.84 -24.06
CA ASP A 225 -15.16 16.15 -24.73
C ASP A 225 -14.26 15.47 -23.68
N MET A 226 -14.31 14.15 -23.60
CA MET A 226 -13.49 13.34 -22.67
C MET A 226 -12.50 12.46 -23.46
N SER A 227 -11.68 13.08 -24.30
CA SER A 227 -10.58 12.40 -24.99
C SER A 227 -9.18 12.89 -24.61
N ASP A 228 -9.07 13.92 -23.77
CA ASP A 228 -7.78 14.42 -23.28
C ASP A 228 -7.88 14.85 -21.80
N MET A 229 -7.51 13.93 -20.90
CA MET A 229 -7.22 14.28 -19.50
C MET A 229 -5.81 13.84 -19.16
N THR A 230 -4.83 14.63 -19.61
CA THR A 230 -3.58 14.83 -18.86
C THR A 230 -3.93 15.32 -17.45
N MET A 231 -3.92 14.39 -16.49
CA MET A 231 -4.05 14.66 -15.06
C MET A 231 -2.81 15.40 -14.53
N GLY A 232 -2.77 16.71 -14.74
CA GLY A 232 -1.81 17.60 -14.12
C GLY A 232 -2.37 18.24 -12.85
N SER A 233 -1.75 17.97 -11.70
CA SER A 233 -1.62 18.95 -10.60
C SER A 233 -0.57 18.50 -9.58
N ALA A 234 0.59 19.16 -9.65
CA ALA A 234 1.44 19.58 -8.52
C ALA A 234 1.70 18.59 -7.35
N HIS A 235 2.31 17.44 -7.64
CA HIS A 235 3.40 16.81 -6.83
C HIS A 235 4.05 15.59 -7.51
N GLY A 236 3.79 15.38 -8.81
CA GLY A 236 4.33 14.26 -9.61
C GLY A 236 5.57 14.58 -10.47
N SER A 237 6.25 15.72 -10.30
CA SER A 237 7.31 16.14 -11.22
C SER A 237 8.54 15.21 -11.24
N ALA A 238 8.83 14.49 -10.14
CA ALA A 238 9.90 13.50 -10.11
C ALA A 238 9.49 12.14 -10.73
N GLN A 239 8.19 11.80 -10.73
CA GLN A 239 7.65 10.56 -11.29
C GLN A 239 7.22 10.73 -12.76
N ALA A 240 6.95 11.94 -13.23
CA ALA A 240 6.60 12.23 -14.62
C ALA A 240 7.71 11.82 -15.61
N GLY A 241 8.98 11.81 -15.18
CA GLY A 241 10.11 11.33 -15.99
C GLY A 241 10.38 9.82 -15.88
N ARG A 242 9.63 9.08 -15.06
CA ARG A 242 9.78 7.63 -14.83
C ARG A 242 8.70 6.88 -15.60
N GLY A 243 9.01 5.67 -16.07
CA GLY A 243 8.01 4.74 -16.59
C GLY A 243 7.62 3.70 -15.54
N ASP A 244 6.94 2.66 -15.98
CA ASP A 244 6.33 1.66 -15.09
C ASP A 244 7.32 0.55 -14.74
N GLY A 245 7.14 -0.09 -13.58
CA GLY A 245 7.97 -1.23 -13.19
C GLY A 245 7.73 -2.42 -14.12
N VAL A 246 6.47 -2.86 -14.20
CA VAL A 246 6.00 -3.85 -15.16
C VAL A 246 4.77 -3.30 -15.88
N SER A 247 4.80 -3.28 -17.20
CA SER A 247 3.67 -2.89 -18.05
C SER A 247 3.14 -4.11 -18.81
N LEU A 248 1.83 -4.33 -18.72
CA LEU A 248 1.13 -5.44 -19.34
C LEU A 248 0.07 -4.90 -20.31
N PHE A 249 0.39 -4.85 -21.60
CA PHE A 249 -0.54 -4.40 -22.63
C PHE A 249 -1.09 -5.59 -23.41
N ASN A 250 -2.42 -5.78 -23.37
CA ASN A 250 -3.11 -6.87 -24.07
C ASN A 250 -2.54 -8.27 -23.76
N ALA A 251 -2.00 -8.46 -22.55
CA ALA A 251 -1.38 -9.72 -22.14
C ALA A 251 -2.45 -10.72 -21.63
N ILE A 252 -2.24 -12.02 -21.94
CA ILE A 252 -3.16 -13.10 -21.53
C ILE A 252 -2.45 -14.03 -20.55
N ARG A 253 -3.05 -14.19 -19.37
CA ARG A 253 -2.52 -14.97 -18.24
C ARG A 253 -1.08 -14.61 -17.82
N PRO A 254 -0.68 -13.33 -17.83
CA PRO A 254 0.64 -12.98 -17.30
C PRO A 254 0.70 -13.25 -15.79
N MET A 255 1.88 -13.63 -15.32
CA MET A 255 2.19 -13.80 -13.90
C MET A 255 3.31 -12.85 -13.49
N VAL A 256 3.00 -11.92 -12.58
CA VAL A 256 3.96 -11.01 -11.95
C VAL A 256 4.09 -11.44 -10.50
N SER A 257 5.15 -12.15 -10.14
CA SER A 257 5.27 -12.78 -8.82
C SER A 257 6.62 -12.59 -8.12
N GLY A 258 6.61 -12.29 -6.82
CA GLY A 258 7.84 -12.25 -6.02
C GLY A 258 8.81 -11.12 -6.40
N ASN A 259 8.35 -10.08 -7.10
CA ASN A 259 9.20 -8.98 -7.54
C ASN A 259 9.30 -7.90 -6.45
N THR A 260 10.45 -7.22 -6.40
CA THR A 260 10.64 -5.98 -5.62
C THR A 260 10.67 -4.81 -6.60
N ILE A 261 9.66 -3.94 -6.56
CA ILE A 261 9.51 -2.81 -7.47
C ILE A 261 9.53 -1.52 -6.64
N ALA A 262 10.45 -0.61 -6.96
CA ALA A 262 10.65 0.59 -6.18
C ALA A 262 10.84 1.83 -7.05
N ASN A 263 10.29 2.96 -6.60
CA ASN A 263 10.57 4.28 -7.16
C ASN A 263 10.28 4.39 -8.66
N VAL A 264 9.21 3.76 -9.15
CA VAL A 264 8.74 3.83 -10.55
C VAL A 264 7.56 4.80 -10.67
N ARG A 265 6.99 4.98 -11.87
CA ARG A 265 5.71 5.67 -12.04
C ARG A 265 4.59 4.81 -11.52
N ASP A 266 4.22 3.73 -12.21
CA ASP A 266 3.29 2.73 -11.67
C ASP A 266 4.01 1.40 -11.46
N GLY A 267 3.74 0.72 -10.35
CA GLY A 267 4.40 -0.55 -10.00
C GLY A 267 4.13 -1.63 -11.02
N VAL A 268 2.86 -2.00 -11.15
CA VAL A 268 2.34 -2.83 -12.23
C VAL A 268 1.22 -2.09 -12.95
N TYR A 269 1.44 -1.75 -14.22
CA TYR A 269 0.43 -1.23 -15.10
C TYR A 269 -0.15 -2.37 -15.94
N LEU A 270 -1.48 -2.46 -16.03
CA LEU A 270 -2.14 -3.41 -16.92
C LEU A 270 -3.29 -2.74 -17.68
N SER A 271 -3.36 -3.04 -18.98
CA SER A 271 -4.40 -2.54 -19.86
C SER A 271 -4.84 -3.61 -20.86
N TYR A 272 -6.16 -3.79 -21.01
CA TYR A 272 -6.80 -4.71 -21.97
C TYR A 272 -6.41 -6.21 -21.87
N GLY A 273 -5.87 -6.65 -20.72
CA GLY A 273 -5.43 -8.03 -20.50
C GLY A 273 -6.50 -8.97 -19.92
N SER A 274 -6.21 -10.27 -19.86
CA SER A 274 -7.08 -11.24 -19.19
C SER A 274 -6.34 -12.29 -18.37
N GLY A 275 -6.92 -12.74 -17.25
CA GLY A 275 -6.35 -13.80 -16.41
C GLY A 275 -5.07 -13.41 -15.68
N THR A 276 -4.84 -12.11 -15.45
CA THR A 276 -3.62 -11.57 -14.84
C THR A 276 -3.49 -11.99 -13.38
N ARG A 277 -2.31 -12.46 -12.99
CA ARG A 277 -1.97 -12.83 -11.61
C ARG A 277 -0.81 -11.98 -11.10
N ILE A 278 -1.05 -11.22 -10.03
CA ILE A 278 -0.06 -10.36 -9.37
C ILE A 278 0.07 -10.86 -7.93
N GLY A 279 1.14 -11.61 -7.65
CA GLY A 279 1.31 -12.35 -6.40
C GLY A 279 2.58 -11.99 -5.64
N CYS A 280 2.51 -11.79 -4.33
CA CYS A 280 3.69 -11.79 -3.46
C CYS A 280 4.79 -10.79 -3.86
N ASN A 281 4.41 -9.66 -4.47
CA ASN A 281 5.32 -8.58 -4.83
C ASN A 281 5.41 -7.55 -3.70
N SER A 282 6.53 -6.84 -3.63
CA SER A 282 6.72 -5.65 -2.80
C SER A 282 6.80 -4.43 -3.70
N VAL A 283 5.86 -3.48 -3.57
CA VAL A 283 5.84 -2.24 -4.38
C VAL A 283 5.86 -1.02 -3.49
N THR A 284 6.86 -0.16 -3.69
CA THR A 284 7.08 1.04 -2.87
C THR A 284 7.48 2.28 -3.66
N GLY A 285 7.08 3.47 -3.18
CA GLY A 285 7.52 4.75 -3.76
C GLY A 285 6.99 5.05 -5.16
N SER A 286 5.93 4.35 -5.58
CA SER A 286 5.27 4.56 -6.88
C SER A 286 4.13 5.58 -6.78
N ARG A 287 3.61 6.05 -7.92
CA ARG A 287 2.32 6.72 -8.00
C ARG A 287 1.22 5.73 -7.64
N TYR A 288 1.05 4.68 -8.44
CA TYR A 288 0.14 3.58 -8.13
C TYR A 288 0.91 2.29 -7.90
N ALA A 289 0.56 1.54 -6.86
CA ALA A 289 1.14 0.21 -6.66
C ALA A 289 0.71 -0.73 -7.79
N ILE A 290 -0.58 -0.69 -8.14
CA ILE A 290 -1.15 -1.32 -9.33
C ILE A 290 -2.06 -0.30 -9.99
N HIS A 291 -1.90 -0.14 -11.31
CA HIS A 291 -2.79 0.64 -12.15
C HIS A 291 -3.46 -0.30 -13.14
N GLY A 292 -4.71 -0.67 -12.86
CA GLY A 292 -5.47 -1.62 -13.68
C GLY A 292 -6.58 -0.95 -14.45
N MET A 293 -6.50 -1.01 -15.79
CA MET A 293 -7.54 -0.55 -16.69
C MET A 293 -8.04 -1.70 -17.56
N TYR A 294 -9.36 -1.87 -17.70
CA TYR A 294 -9.97 -2.79 -18.67
C TYR A 294 -9.56 -4.28 -18.54
N GLY A 295 -9.07 -4.69 -17.38
CA GLY A 295 -8.64 -6.06 -17.13
C GLY A 295 -9.81 -7.03 -16.95
N LYS A 296 -9.74 -8.19 -17.61
CA LYS A 296 -10.72 -9.29 -17.47
C LYS A 296 -10.17 -10.38 -16.57
N THR A 297 -10.74 -10.58 -15.39
CA THR A 297 -10.22 -11.53 -14.38
C THR A 297 -8.81 -11.17 -13.93
N VAL A 298 -8.71 -10.40 -12.84
CA VAL A 298 -7.43 -10.02 -12.23
C VAL A 298 -7.37 -10.56 -10.81
N THR A 299 -6.27 -11.22 -10.45
CA THR A 299 -6.01 -11.69 -9.08
C THR A 299 -4.78 -11.00 -8.52
N VAL A 300 -4.96 -10.30 -7.41
CA VAL A 300 -3.91 -9.60 -6.65
C VAL A 300 -3.82 -10.25 -5.27
N ALA A 301 -2.79 -11.05 -5.01
CA ALA A 301 -2.74 -11.86 -3.79
C ALA A 301 -1.40 -11.79 -3.05
N GLY A 302 -1.45 -11.65 -1.71
CA GLY A 302 -0.26 -11.75 -0.85
C GLY A 302 0.80 -10.66 -1.07
N ASN A 303 0.46 -9.53 -1.69
CA ASN A 303 1.41 -8.45 -1.96
C ASN A 303 1.58 -7.50 -0.78
N HIS A 304 2.71 -6.81 -0.74
CA HIS A 304 2.99 -5.72 0.17
C HIS A 304 3.10 -4.41 -0.60
N PHE A 305 2.20 -3.46 -0.31
CA PHE A 305 2.19 -2.14 -0.92
C PHE A 305 2.38 -1.10 0.18
N ALA A 306 3.49 -0.37 0.14
CA ALA A 306 3.83 0.61 1.16
C ALA A 306 4.34 1.90 0.54
N THR A 307 4.00 3.03 1.17
CA THR A 307 4.53 4.36 0.82
C THR A 307 4.44 4.71 -0.68
N ASN A 308 3.39 4.27 -1.38
CA ASN A 308 3.06 4.75 -2.71
C ASN A 308 2.05 5.89 -2.57
N GLN A 309 1.82 6.67 -3.63
CA GLN A 309 0.77 7.68 -3.58
C GLN A 309 -0.61 7.02 -3.44
N SER A 310 -0.84 5.92 -4.15
CA SER A 310 -1.98 5.02 -3.98
C SER A 310 -1.55 3.55 -4.05
N GLY A 311 -2.30 2.68 -3.39
CA GLY A 311 -2.20 1.24 -3.55
C GLY A 311 -2.80 0.78 -4.89
N PRO A 312 -3.53 -0.34 -4.94
CA PRO A 312 -4.22 -0.77 -6.15
C PRO A 312 -5.36 0.15 -6.55
N VAL A 313 -5.29 0.65 -7.78
CA VAL A 313 -6.36 1.40 -8.45
C VAL A 313 -6.86 0.57 -9.61
N MET A 314 -8.11 0.12 -9.54
CA MET A 314 -8.73 -0.77 -10.52
C MET A 314 -9.91 -0.06 -11.18
N MET A 315 -9.90 0.01 -12.51
CA MET A 315 -10.79 0.84 -13.31
C MET A 315 -11.39 0.04 -14.47
N TYR A 316 -12.71 0.19 -14.67
CA TYR A 316 -13.43 -0.20 -15.88
C TYR A 316 -13.25 -1.66 -16.30
N GLY A 317 -13.55 -2.62 -15.42
CA GLY A 317 -13.32 -4.02 -15.74
C GLY A 317 -13.79 -5.01 -14.70
N GLY A 318 -13.16 -6.18 -14.68
CA GLY A 318 -13.42 -7.23 -13.70
C GLY A 318 -13.77 -8.59 -14.31
N PRO A 319 -13.97 -9.62 -13.47
CA PRO A 319 -13.90 -9.58 -12.01
C PRO A 319 -12.47 -9.33 -11.48
N VAL A 320 -12.37 -8.73 -10.29
CA VAL A 320 -11.09 -8.50 -9.59
C VAL A 320 -11.11 -9.16 -8.23
N THR A 321 -10.09 -9.95 -7.89
CA THR A 321 -9.90 -10.54 -6.56
C THR A 321 -8.67 -9.92 -5.92
N LEU A 322 -8.83 -9.29 -4.75
CA LEU A 322 -7.73 -8.86 -3.89
C LEU A 322 -7.76 -9.71 -2.62
N GLU A 323 -6.75 -10.55 -2.40
CA GLU A 323 -6.73 -11.45 -1.24
C GLU A 323 -5.41 -11.42 -0.47
N GLY A 324 -5.47 -11.27 0.85
CA GLY A 324 -4.29 -11.43 1.71
C GLY A 324 -3.20 -10.37 1.49
N ASN A 325 -3.52 -9.21 0.92
CA ASN A 325 -2.54 -8.14 0.70
C ASN A 325 -2.40 -7.25 1.94
N VAL A 326 -1.19 -6.71 2.15
CA VAL A 326 -0.92 -5.70 3.17
C VAL A 326 -0.66 -4.37 2.46
N ILE A 327 -1.51 -3.38 2.74
CA ILE A 327 -1.54 -2.09 2.06
C ILE A 327 -1.49 -0.99 3.10
N ARG A 328 -0.34 -0.33 3.20
CA ARG A 328 -0.06 0.62 4.28
C ARG A 328 0.52 1.93 3.82
N GLU A 329 0.19 3.02 4.52
CA GLU A 329 0.88 4.31 4.37
C GLU A 329 0.72 4.96 2.98
N GLN A 330 -0.42 4.75 2.32
CA GLN A 330 -0.77 5.51 1.10
C GLN A 330 -1.33 6.88 1.51
N GLN A 331 -0.44 7.86 1.68
CA GLN A 331 -0.74 9.15 2.35
C GLN A 331 -0.84 10.35 1.39
N SER A 332 -0.89 10.13 0.08
CA SER A 332 -1.08 11.22 -0.90
C SER A 332 -2.36 12.01 -0.59
N ALA A 333 -2.26 13.33 -0.48
CA ALA A 333 -3.42 14.19 -0.21
C ALA A 333 -4.49 14.08 -1.32
N ALA A 334 -4.05 13.98 -2.58
CA ALA A 334 -4.95 13.83 -3.72
C ALA A 334 -5.45 12.39 -3.89
N THR A 335 -4.53 11.42 -3.84
CA THR A 335 -4.77 10.05 -4.32
C THR A 335 -4.47 8.95 -3.30
N GLY A 336 -4.37 9.27 -2.00
CA GLY A 336 -4.02 8.35 -0.89
C GLY A 336 -4.94 7.16 -0.61
N PHE A 337 -5.38 6.44 -1.64
CA PHE A 337 -6.23 5.26 -1.54
C PHE A 337 -5.38 4.03 -1.19
N GLY A 338 -5.81 3.25 -0.22
CA GLY A 338 -5.34 1.88 -0.02
C GLY A 338 -5.81 1.04 -1.20
N VAL A 339 -7.11 1.01 -1.47
CA VAL A 339 -7.69 0.43 -2.70
C VAL A 339 -8.74 1.38 -3.27
N LEU A 340 -8.71 1.60 -4.58
CA LEU A 340 -9.78 2.25 -5.33
C LEU A 340 -10.38 1.26 -6.34
N LEU A 341 -11.70 1.11 -6.29
CA LEU A 341 -12.50 0.43 -7.30
C LEU A 341 -13.35 1.47 -8.02
N LEU A 342 -13.10 1.64 -9.32
CA LEU A 342 -13.86 2.52 -10.18
C LEU A 342 -14.52 1.71 -11.30
N ASP A 343 -15.84 1.56 -11.23
CA ASP A 343 -16.60 0.80 -12.23
C ASP A 343 -16.02 -0.62 -12.43
N VAL A 344 -15.83 -1.31 -11.31
CA VAL A 344 -15.33 -2.69 -11.29
C VAL A 344 -16.47 -3.64 -10.97
N SER A 345 -16.80 -4.50 -11.93
CA SER A 345 -17.84 -5.51 -11.78
C SER A 345 -17.32 -6.76 -11.06
N GLY A 346 -18.05 -7.25 -10.05
CA GLY A 346 -17.75 -8.52 -9.38
C GLY A 346 -16.43 -8.54 -8.61
N ALA A 347 -16.04 -7.42 -8.01
CA ALA A 347 -14.87 -7.33 -7.15
C ALA A 347 -15.02 -8.14 -5.85
N ARG A 348 -13.94 -8.78 -5.40
CA ARG A 348 -13.86 -9.54 -4.14
C ARG A 348 -12.61 -9.14 -3.38
N LEU A 349 -12.79 -8.59 -2.19
CA LEU A 349 -11.71 -8.20 -1.29
C LEU A 349 -11.79 -9.08 -0.05
N ARG A 350 -10.77 -9.90 0.18
CA ARG A 350 -10.77 -10.84 1.31
C ARG A 350 -9.46 -10.86 2.08
N ARG A 351 -9.50 -10.84 3.42
CA ARG A 351 -8.30 -10.99 4.27
C ARG A 351 -7.18 -9.99 3.97
N ASN A 352 -7.50 -8.82 3.44
CA ASN A 352 -6.51 -7.76 3.25
C ASN A 352 -6.36 -6.96 4.55
N VAL A 353 -5.19 -6.39 4.76
CA VAL A 353 -4.95 -5.38 5.80
C VAL A 353 -4.71 -4.03 5.13
N LEU A 354 -5.64 -3.10 5.34
CA LEU A 354 -5.65 -1.73 4.80
C LEU A 354 -5.42 -0.78 5.98
N VAL A 355 -4.17 -0.39 6.21
CA VAL A 355 -3.78 0.31 7.44
C VAL A 355 -3.10 1.65 7.18
N SER A 356 -3.46 2.69 7.93
CA SER A 356 -2.77 3.99 7.87
C SER A 356 -2.68 4.56 6.45
N ASN A 357 -3.77 4.49 5.69
CA ASN A 357 -3.92 5.18 4.40
C ASN A 357 -4.76 6.46 4.58
N ARG A 358 -4.76 7.38 3.61
CA ARG A 358 -5.71 8.49 3.63
C ARG A 358 -7.14 7.94 3.54
N VAL A 359 -7.39 7.07 2.57
CA VAL A 359 -8.66 6.35 2.43
C VAL A 359 -8.34 4.86 2.34
N GLY A 360 -8.87 4.03 3.24
CA GLY A 360 -8.61 2.58 3.24
C GLY A 360 -9.12 1.92 1.96
N LEU A 361 -10.42 1.98 1.73
CA LEU A 361 -11.09 1.46 0.53
C LEU A 361 -12.06 2.51 -0.03
N GLN A 362 -12.00 2.78 -1.33
CA GLN A 362 -13.00 3.57 -2.02
C GLN A 362 -13.69 2.74 -3.09
N ILE A 363 -15.03 2.80 -3.09
CA ILE A 363 -15.88 2.07 -4.04
C ILE A 363 -16.74 3.05 -4.80
N GLU A 364 -16.57 3.04 -6.11
CA GLU A 364 -17.52 3.55 -7.09
C GLU A 364 -18.05 2.36 -7.89
N GLY A 365 -19.35 2.09 -7.71
CA GLY A 365 -19.96 0.87 -8.23
C GLY A 365 -20.11 0.88 -9.75
N SER A 366 -20.13 -0.33 -10.32
CA SER A 366 -20.37 -0.52 -11.75
C SER A 366 -21.87 -0.45 -12.05
N VAL A 367 -22.27 0.52 -12.86
CA VAL A 367 -23.68 0.74 -13.20
C VAL A 367 -24.17 -0.43 -14.06
N GLY A 368 -25.17 -1.18 -13.56
CA GLY A 368 -25.75 -2.33 -14.28
C GLY A 368 -24.92 -3.62 -14.21
N GLY A 369 -23.86 -3.65 -13.39
CA GLY A 369 -23.07 -4.86 -13.16
C GLY A 369 -23.88 -5.97 -12.47
N PRO A 370 -23.76 -7.24 -12.89
CA PRO A 370 -24.63 -8.32 -12.39
C PRO A 370 -24.29 -8.78 -10.96
N LYS A 371 -23.21 -8.28 -10.34
CA LYS A 371 -22.71 -8.77 -9.05
C LYS A 371 -22.17 -7.62 -8.18
N PRO A 372 -22.66 -7.46 -6.93
CA PRO A 372 -22.12 -6.49 -5.99
C PRO A 372 -20.67 -6.82 -5.63
N THR A 373 -19.95 -5.80 -5.17
CA THR A 373 -18.61 -5.97 -4.59
C THR A 373 -18.71 -6.72 -3.27
N ALA A 374 -17.92 -7.78 -3.07
CA ALA A 374 -17.86 -8.50 -1.79
C ALA A 374 -16.61 -8.09 -1.01
N VAL A 375 -16.78 -7.59 0.22
CA VAL A 375 -15.69 -7.17 1.10
C VAL A 375 -15.80 -7.96 2.40
N GLU A 376 -14.93 -8.95 2.59
CA GLU A 376 -15.06 -9.90 3.68
C GLU A 376 -13.75 -10.15 4.44
N LEU A 377 -13.81 -10.24 5.77
CA LEU A 377 -12.66 -10.62 6.60
C LEU A 377 -11.43 -9.70 6.41
N ASN A 378 -11.61 -8.45 6.03
CA ASN A 378 -10.51 -7.48 5.90
C ASN A 378 -10.33 -6.70 7.21
N THR A 379 -9.10 -6.25 7.47
CA THR A 379 -8.80 -5.32 8.56
C THR A 379 -8.59 -3.95 7.95
N ILE A 380 -9.48 -3.00 8.26
CA ILE A 380 -9.45 -1.62 7.78
C ILE A 380 -9.22 -0.74 9.00
N ALA A 381 -7.99 -0.26 9.17
CA ALA A 381 -7.58 0.32 10.44
C ALA A 381 -6.74 1.59 10.30
N LEU A 382 -6.87 2.51 11.25
CA LEU A 382 -6.02 3.70 11.37
C LEU A 382 -5.97 4.57 10.09
N ASN A 383 -6.95 4.43 9.19
CA ASN A 383 -7.08 5.27 8.01
C ASN A 383 -7.77 6.59 8.39
N GLN A 384 -7.54 7.66 7.63
CA GLN A 384 -8.30 8.90 7.86
C GLN A 384 -9.79 8.65 7.54
N VAL A 385 -10.06 7.98 6.43
CA VAL A 385 -11.36 7.39 6.09
C VAL A 385 -11.19 5.88 5.91
N GLY A 386 -11.96 5.06 6.63
CA GLY A 386 -11.93 3.60 6.49
C GLY A 386 -12.47 3.17 5.13
N VAL A 387 -13.74 3.46 4.86
CA VAL A 387 -14.40 3.18 3.57
C VAL A 387 -15.10 4.42 3.03
N GLY A 388 -14.82 4.78 1.78
CA GLY A 388 -15.53 5.80 1.01
C GLY A 388 -16.48 5.17 -0.01
N LEU A 389 -17.74 5.59 -0.02
CA LEU A 389 -18.78 5.02 -0.89
C LEU A 389 -19.40 6.10 -1.76
N TYR A 390 -19.33 5.94 -3.08
CA TYR A 390 -20.13 6.75 -4.00
C TYR A 390 -21.59 6.32 -3.99
N PRO A 391 -22.53 7.18 -4.45
CA PRO A 391 -23.95 6.82 -4.57
C PRO A 391 -24.21 5.57 -5.41
N THR A 392 -23.34 5.28 -6.39
CA THR A 392 -23.41 4.11 -7.26
C THR A 392 -22.88 2.83 -6.60
N ALA A 393 -22.29 2.92 -5.41
CA ALA A 393 -21.71 1.78 -4.73
C ALA A 393 -22.77 0.73 -4.39
N ASP A 394 -22.49 -0.51 -4.77
CA ASP A 394 -23.25 -1.71 -4.41
C ASP A 394 -22.26 -2.76 -3.89
N ALA A 395 -22.18 -2.87 -2.56
CA ALA A 395 -21.24 -3.73 -1.88
C ALA A 395 -21.87 -4.50 -0.72
N SER A 396 -21.39 -5.70 -0.48
CA SER A 396 -21.69 -6.51 0.71
C SER A 396 -20.44 -6.56 1.59
N LEU A 397 -20.45 -5.83 2.70
CA LEU A 397 -19.37 -5.75 3.66
C LEU A 397 -19.73 -6.56 4.91
N THR A 398 -19.06 -7.70 5.11
CA THR A 398 -19.29 -8.55 6.28
C THR A 398 -18.00 -9.08 6.87
N GLN A 399 -17.97 -9.28 8.18
CA GLN A 399 -16.87 -9.89 8.94
C GLN A 399 -15.53 -9.13 8.85
N ASN A 400 -15.57 -7.87 8.43
CA ASN A 400 -14.40 -6.99 8.45
C ASN A 400 -14.20 -6.43 9.85
N SER A 401 -12.98 -5.96 10.14
CA SER A 401 -12.67 -5.21 11.36
C SER A 401 -12.37 -3.75 11.02
N PHE A 402 -13.20 -2.85 11.54
CA PHE A 402 -13.08 -1.40 11.42
C PHE A 402 -12.46 -0.81 12.69
N VAL A 403 -11.15 -0.57 12.65
CA VAL A 403 -10.35 -0.29 13.86
C VAL A 403 -9.76 1.11 13.81
N GLU A 404 -10.27 2.01 14.65
CA GLU A 404 -9.66 3.34 14.88
C GLU A 404 -9.41 4.14 13.59
N ASN A 405 -10.25 3.98 12.56
CA ASN A 405 -10.28 4.94 11.46
C ASN A 405 -10.86 6.26 12.00
N THR A 406 -10.38 7.39 11.50
CA THR A 406 -10.88 8.68 12.01
C THR A 406 -12.37 8.86 11.65
N VAL A 407 -12.70 8.53 10.41
CA VAL A 407 -14.06 8.29 9.91
C VAL A 407 -14.13 6.82 9.49
N GLN A 408 -15.00 6.01 10.09
CA GLN A 408 -15.13 4.59 9.72
C GLN A 408 -15.65 4.45 8.29
N VAL A 409 -16.75 5.15 7.98
CA VAL A 409 -17.40 5.13 6.67
C VAL A 409 -17.84 6.53 6.28
N LEU A 410 -17.61 6.88 5.01
CA LEU A 410 -18.01 8.16 4.43
C LEU A 410 -18.82 7.91 3.14
N GLY A 411 -20.07 8.39 3.12
CA GLY A 411 -20.83 8.49 1.89
C GLY A 411 -20.46 9.77 1.14
N LEU A 412 -20.18 9.63 -0.15
CA LEU A 412 -19.66 10.68 -1.03
C LEU A 412 -20.77 11.33 -1.88
N GLY A 413 -22.02 10.91 -1.69
CA GLY A 413 -23.20 11.51 -2.33
C GLY A 413 -23.61 12.86 -1.74
N PRO A 414 -24.46 13.64 -2.44
CA PRO A 414 -25.02 14.89 -1.95
C PRO A 414 -25.79 14.74 -0.63
N ASP A 415 -26.46 13.61 -0.43
CA ASP A 415 -27.18 13.21 0.78
C ASP A 415 -26.25 12.58 1.84
N GLY A 416 -25.01 12.25 1.47
CA GLY A 416 -24.06 11.53 2.32
C GLY A 416 -24.37 10.05 2.47
N ALA A 417 -25.30 9.49 1.68
CA ALA A 417 -25.59 8.07 1.70
C ALA A 417 -24.44 7.26 1.09
N GLY A 418 -24.29 6.01 1.52
CA GLY A 418 -23.26 5.07 1.09
C GLY A 418 -23.70 4.13 -0.04
N GLY A 419 -24.65 4.56 -0.87
CA GLY A 419 -25.27 3.70 -1.89
C GLY A 419 -26.10 2.55 -1.30
N GLY A 420 -26.31 1.49 -2.09
CA GLY A 420 -27.14 0.32 -1.73
C GLY A 420 -26.42 -0.73 -0.87
N SER A 421 -25.31 -0.36 -0.23
CA SER A 421 -24.40 -1.32 0.39
C SER A 421 -24.99 -2.01 1.64
N LEU A 422 -24.76 -3.31 1.74
CA LEU A 422 -25.19 -4.16 2.85
C LEU A 422 -24.03 -4.35 3.85
N TRP A 423 -24.31 -4.13 5.14
CA TRP A 423 -23.32 -4.22 6.22
C TRP A 423 -23.48 -5.47 7.10
N SER A 424 -24.51 -6.27 6.86
CA SER A 424 -24.74 -7.53 7.55
C SER A 424 -25.56 -8.47 6.68
N ARG A 425 -25.29 -9.77 6.78
CA ARG A 425 -26.10 -10.84 6.15
C ARG A 425 -26.37 -11.92 7.19
N GLY A 426 -27.63 -12.06 7.61
CA GLY A 426 -27.99 -12.91 8.75
C GLY A 426 -27.29 -12.42 10.04
N ASP A 427 -26.66 -13.33 10.78
CA ASP A 427 -25.90 -13.00 12.00
C ASP A 427 -24.43 -12.62 11.71
N LEU A 428 -24.06 -12.35 10.45
CA LEU A 428 -22.70 -11.98 10.05
C LEU A 428 -22.63 -10.50 9.67
N GLY A 429 -22.36 -9.64 10.65
CA GLY A 429 -21.99 -8.23 10.49
C GLY A 429 -20.47 -8.02 10.57
N ASN A 430 -20.03 -6.85 11.01
CA ASN A 430 -18.62 -6.45 11.11
C ASN A 430 -18.22 -6.14 12.56
N TYR A 431 -16.93 -6.20 12.85
CA TYR A 431 -16.36 -5.71 14.11
C TYR A 431 -16.08 -4.21 14.00
N TRP A 432 -16.48 -3.45 15.02
CA TRP A 432 -16.28 -2.00 15.08
C TRP A 432 -15.63 -1.61 16.40
N SER A 433 -14.45 -1.00 16.35
CA SER A 433 -13.73 -0.50 17.54
C SER A 433 -14.52 0.54 18.35
N ASN A 434 -15.49 1.23 17.72
CA ASN A 434 -16.40 2.18 18.35
C ASN A 434 -17.76 1.57 18.73
N TYR A 435 -17.95 0.25 18.61
CA TYR A 435 -19.18 -0.41 19.05
C TYR A 435 -19.34 -0.27 20.56
N ARG A 436 -20.55 0.11 21.02
CA ARG A 436 -20.87 0.30 22.45
C ARG A 436 -21.95 -0.63 22.97
N GLY A 437 -22.34 -1.64 22.18
CA GLY A 437 -23.29 -2.65 22.60
C GLY A 437 -22.65 -3.74 23.47
N PHE A 438 -23.51 -4.60 24.02
CA PHE A 438 -23.11 -5.81 24.73
C PHE A 438 -23.44 -7.04 23.88
N GLN A 439 -22.80 -8.16 24.17
CA GLN A 439 -22.99 -9.42 23.47
C GLN A 439 -24.38 -10.00 23.73
N ARG A 440 -25.08 -10.41 22.67
CA ARG A 440 -26.38 -11.12 22.73
C ARG A 440 -26.22 -12.63 22.69
N SER A 441 -25.32 -13.11 21.84
CA SER A 441 -25.13 -14.52 21.52
C SER A 441 -23.66 -14.81 21.21
N GLY A 442 -23.30 -16.09 21.27
CA GLY A 442 -21.95 -16.61 21.04
C GLY A 442 -21.31 -17.11 22.33
N GLY A 443 -21.17 -18.42 22.49
CA GLY A 443 -20.34 -19.04 23.54
C GLY A 443 -18.87 -19.18 23.14
N ALA A 444 -18.09 -19.89 23.95
CA ALA A 444 -16.71 -20.25 23.61
C ALA A 444 -16.68 -21.05 22.29
N GLY A 445 -16.06 -20.47 21.25
CA GLY A 445 -15.96 -21.08 19.91
C GLY A 445 -17.07 -20.69 18.93
N GLU A 446 -18.06 -19.90 19.35
CA GLU A 446 -19.09 -19.35 18.46
C GLU A 446 -18.81 -17.89 18.11
N ILE A 447 -19.49 -17.39 17.07
CA ILE A 447 -19.38 -15.98 16.67
C ILE A 447 -20.12 -15.12 17.69
N ALA A 448 -19.39 -14.29 18.42
CA ALA A 448 -19.96 -13.32 19.35
C ALA A 448 -20.64 -12.17 18.59
N VAL A 449 -21.96 -12.06 18.72
CA VAL A 449 -22.79 -11.06 18.03
C VAL A 449 -23.41 -10.11 19.06
N GLY A 450 -23.35 -8.81 18.76
CA GLY A 450 -23.91 -7.75 19.58
C GLY A 450 -25.44 -7.77 19.66
N ALA A 451 -25.97 -7.20 20.75
CA ALA A 451 -27.42 -7.14 21.03
C ALA A 451 -28.12 -5.97 20.35
N VAL A 452 -27.39 -4.92 20.03
CA VAL A 452 -27.92 -3.72 19.39
C VAL A 452 -27.26 -3.51 18.03
N PRO A 453 -28.01 -3.09 16.99
CA PRO A 453 -27.43 -2.72 15.72
C PRO A 453 -26.35 -1.63 15.87
N HIS A 454 -25.31 -1.70 15.04
CA HIS A 454 -24.37 -0.60 14.86
C HIS A 454 -24.88 0.32 13.75
N VAL A 455 -25.05 1.59 14.07
CA VAL A 455 -25.62 2.60 13.18
C VAL A 455 -24.70 3.81 13.14
N GLU A 456 -24.35 4.26 11.92
CA GLU A 456 -23.64 5.52 11.70
C GLU A 456 -24.41 6.41 10.73
N GLY A 457 -24.44 7.70 11.03
CA GLY A 457 -24.95 8.74 10.12
C GLY A 457 -23.84 9.35 9.27
N ALA A 458 -24.21 10.20 8.32
CA ALA A 458 -23.29 10.80 7.36
C ALA A 458 -22.70 12.17 7.77
N THR A 459 -23.33 12.89 8.69
CA THR A 459 -23.04 14.28 9.06
C THR A 459 -21.66 14.47 9.69
N ALA A 460 -21.34 13.78 10.79
CA ALA A 460 -20.06 14.00 11.47
C ALA A 460 -18.87 13.56 10.59
N GLY A 461 -19.05 12.47 9.83
CA GLY A 461 -18.06 12.01 8.85
C GLY A 461 -17.82 13.02 7.74
N ARG A 462 -18.89 13.59 7.15
CA ARG A 462 -18.78 14.61 6.09
C ARG A 462 -18.11 15.88 6.56
N LEU A 463 -18.37 16.32 7.79
CA LEU A 463 -17.71 17.50 8.36
C LEU A 463 -16.19 17.27 8.47
N LEU A 464 -15.77 16.14 9.04
CA LEU A 464 -14.34 15.80 9.15
C LEU A 464 -13.67 15.62 7.78
N ALA A 465 -14.38 15.09 6.80
CA ALA A 465 -13.84 14.89 5.46
C ALA A 465 -13.73 16.20 4.67
N GLY A 466 -14.66 17.14 4.88
CA GLY A 466 -14.68 18.44 4.21
C GLY A 466 -13.63 19.42 4.75
N ASP A 467 -13.25 19.29 6.02
CA ASP A 467 -12.18 20.08 6.63
C ASP A 467 -11.30 19.21 7.54
N PRO A 468 -10.14 18.75 7.04
CA PRO A 468 -9.20 17.96 7.83
C PRO A 468 -8.68 18.66 9.09
N THR A 469 -8.77 19.98 9.21
CA THR A 469 -8.37 20.67 10.45
C THR A 469 -9.28 20.29 11.63
N LEU A 470 -10.52 19.88 11.34
CA LEU A 470 -11.45 19.37 12.34
C LEU A 470 -11.03 18.01 12.93
N LEU A 471 -10.05 17.31 12.33
CA LEU A 471 -9.47 16.10 12.93
C LEU A 471 -8.87 16.39 14.31
N ALA A 472 -8.32 17.59 14.53
CA ALA A 472 -7.85 18.03 15.85
C ALA A 472 -8.97 18.07 16.92
N LEU A 473 -10.23 18.17 16.47
CA LEU A 473 -11.42 18.20 17.32
C LEU A 473 -12.13 16.84 17.37
N ALA A 474 -11.67 15.82 16.66
CA ALA A 474 -12.34 14.51 16.57
C ALA A 474 -12.47 13.80 17.92
N SER A 475 -11.58 14.10 18.87
CA SER A 475 -11.64 13.60 20.26
C SER A 475 -12.25 14.59 21.26
N SER A 476 -12.79 15.72 20.79
CA SER A 476 -13.37 16.73 21.67
C SER A 476 -14.75 16.32 22.20
N PRO A 477 -15.17 16.85 23.37
CA PRO A 477 -16.52 16.62 23.89
C PRO A 477 -17.61 17.09 22.92
N ALA A 478 -17.38 18.19 22.19
CA ALA A 478 -18.34 18.73 21.22
C ALA A 478 -18.56 17.76 20.05
N PHE A 479 -17.49 17.18 19.53
CA PHE A 479 -17.57 16.21 18.45
C PHE A 479 -18.18 14.87 18.91
N THR A 480 -17.91 14.47 20.16
CA THR A 480 -18.54 13.31 20.79
C THR A 480 -20.05 13.50 20.92
N LEU A 481 -20.49 14.69 21.35
CA LEU A 481 -21.90 15.04 21.42
C LEU A 481 -22.56 15.03 20.04
N LEU A 482 -21.91 15.61 19.03
CA LEU A 482 -22.40 15.59 17.64
C LEU A 482 -22.63 14.14 17.17
N ARG A 483 -21.67 13.24 17.38
CA ARG A 483 -21.81 11.82 17.02
C ARG A 483 -22.94 11.15 17.79
N ALA A 484 -23.11 11.45 19.08
CA ALA A 484 -24.17 10.85 19.90
C ALA A 484 -25.58 11.32 19.46
N VAL A 485 -25.72 12.60 19.12
CA VAL A 485 -26.97 13.15 18.56
C VAL A 485 -27.25 12.50 17.22
N GLU A 486 -26.25 12.43 16.35
CA GLU A 486 -26.34 11.82 15.04
C GLU A 486 -26.75 10.35 15.13
N GLN A 487 -26.11 9.54 15.98
CA GLN A 487 -26.48 8.13 16.16
C GLN A 487 -27.95 7.93 16.54
N ARG A 488 -28.53 8.87 17.29
CA ARG A 488 -29.94 8.83 17.68
C ARG A 488 -30.88 9.19 16.53
N SER A 489 -30.46 10.07 15.62
CA SER A 489 -31.23 10.47 14.43
C SER A 489 -30.92 9.65 13.17
N ALA A 490 -29.78 8.95 13.14
CA ALA A 490 -29.24 8.24 11.98
C ALA A 490 -30.14 7.09 11.51
N SER A 491 -31.07 6.62 12.35
CA SER A 491 -32.06 5.61 11.97
C SER A 491 -32.93 6.00 10.77
N GLN A 492 -33.01 7.29 10.42
CA GLN A 492 -33.78 7.75 9.27
C GLN A 492 -33.01 7.61 7.95
N HIS A 493 -31.70 7.90 7.93
CA HIS A 493 -30.86 7.84 6.72
C HIS A 493 -29.41 7.45 7.09
N PRO A 494 -29.16 6.18 7.46
CA PRO A 494 -27.85 5.75 7.91
C PRO A 494 -26.89 5.55 6.72
N VAL A 495 -25.61 5.90 6.91
CA VAL A 495 -24.54 5.46 5.99
C VAL A 495 -24.12 4.02 6.30
N VAL A 496 -24.27 3.60 7.57
CA VAL A 496 -24.05 2.23 8.04
C VAL A 496 -25.26 1.77 8.85
N LEU A 497 -25.80 0.61 8.48
CA LEU A 497 -26.75 -0.14 9.29
C LEU A 497 -26.30 -1.60 9.35
N ASP A 498 -25.52 -1.93 10.37
CA ASP A 498 -25.10 -3.30 10.67
C ASP A 498 -26.01 -3.86 11.77
N ARG A 499 -26.87 -4.83 11.41
CA ARG A 499 -27.85 -5.42 12.34
C ARG A 499 -27.25 -6.47 13.26
N SER A 500 -26.07 -6.97 12.95
CA SER A 500 -25.44 -8.11 13.61
C SER A 500 -23.94 -7.86 13.84
N PRO A 501 -23.58 -6.74 14.51
CA PRO A 501 -22.17 -6.39 14.70
C PRO A 501 -21.45 -7.47 15.50
N LEU A 502 -20.19 -7.71 15.16
CA LEU A 502 -19.34 -8.67 15.84
C LEU A 502 -18.70 -8.03 17.06
N VAL A 503 -18.64 -8.77 18.17
CA VAL A 503 -17.98 -8.32 19.41
C VAL A 503 -16.48 -8.53 19.36
N ASP A 504 -16.03 -9.58 18.66
CA ASP A 504 -14.62 -9.90 18.47
C ASP A 504 -14.22 -9.82 16.99
N PRO A 505 -13.02 -9.32 16.67
CA PRO A 505 -12.52 -9.28 15.30
C PRO A 505 -12.24 -10.70 14.77
N ARG A 506 -12.52 -10.94 13.49
CA ARG A 506 -12.22 -12.22 12.80
C ARG A 506 -11.30 -12.10 11.58
N SER A 507 -10.90 -10.87 11.25
CA SER A 507 -9.99 -10.57 10.15
C SER A 507 -8.53 -10.70 10.60
N PRO A 508 -7.56 -10.73 9.68
CA PRO A 508 -6.13 -10.79 10.03
C PRO A 508 -5.71 -9.68 11.00
N SER A 509 -4.81 -9.98 11.93
CA SER A 509 -4.27 -8.97 12.84
C SER A 509 -3.50 -7.89 12.08
N LEU A 510 -3.37 -6.71 12.69
CA LEU A 510 -2.46 -5.69 12.19
C LEU A 510 -1.02 -6.24 12.12
N PRO A 511 -0.21 -5.84 11.12
CA PRO A 511 1.21 -6.14 11.09
C PRO A 511 1.84 -5.73 12.41
N THR A 512 2.57 -6.65 13.04
CA THR A 512 3.43 -6.31 14.16
C THR A 512 4.60 -5.51 13.59
N GLU A 513 4.64 -4.20 13.83
CA GLU A 513 5.87 -3.44 13.61
C GLU A 513 6.99 -4.08 14.46
N PRO A 514 8.22 -4.19 13.95
CA PRO A 514 9.35 -4.44 14.83
C PRO A 514 9.30 -3.35 15.89
N THR A 515 9.22 -3.75 17.16
CA THR A 515 9.23 -2.84 18.29
C THR A 515 10.52 -2.03 18.25
N HIS A 516 10.51 -0.90 17.54
CA HIS A 516 11.36 0.22 17.87
C HIS A 516 10.95 0.58 19.28
N ALA A 517 11.76 0.15 20.24
CA ALA A 517 11.56 0.42 21.65
C ALA A 517 11.03 1.85 21.81
N ALA A 518 9.76 1.97 22.23
CA ALA A 518 9.08 3.21 22.56
C ALA A 518 9.72 3.91 23.79
N LEU A 519 11.03 3.72 24.00
CA LEU A 519 11.85 4.40 24.98
C LEU A 519 12.08 5.86 24.59
N GLY A 520 12.06 6.20 23.29
CA GLY A 520 12.30 7.58 22.81
C GLY A 520 11.13 8.54 23.03
N THR A 521 9.89 8.14 22.72
CA THR A 521 8.72 9.03 22.78
C THR A 521 8.21 9.26 24.20
N GLY A 522 8.31 8.27 25.08
CA GLY A 522 7.98 8.41 26.51
C GLY A 522 8.88 9.40 27.24
N LEU A 523 10.18 9.43 26.94
CA LEU A 523 11.14 10.37 27.53
C LEU A 523 10.90 11.82 27.07
N VAL A 524 10.53 12.02 25.80
CA VAL A 524 10.19 13.36 25.28
C VAL A 524 8.89 13.88 25.91
N GLY A 525 7.86 13.03 26.01
CA GLY A 525 6.60 13.39 26.69
C GLY A 525 6.80 13.73 28.17
N ALA A 526 7.61 12.93 28.89
CA ALA A 526 7.96 13.20 30.28
C ALA A 526 8.77 14.48 30.44
N ALA A 527 9.72 14.77 29.55
CA ALA A 527 10.53 15.99 29.56
C ALA A 527 9.67 17.24 29.34
N ILE A 528 8.72 17.21 28.41
CA ILE A 528 7.80 18.32 28.15
C ILE A 528 6.91 18.60 29.38
N LEU A 529 6.36 17.55 30.00
CA LEU A 529 5.55 17.70 31.22
C LEU A 529 6.36 18.26 32.40
N LEU A 530 7.62 17.85 32.53
CA LEU A 530 8.51 18.33 33.58
C LEU A 530 8.89 19.81 33.37
N ILE A 531 9.14 20.22 32.13
CA ILE A 531 9.39 21.62 31.75
C ILE A 531 8.14 22.48 32.03
N CYS A 532 6.95 22.05 31.62
CA CYS A 532 5.70 22.74 31.89
C CYS A 532 5.45 22.91 33.41
N SER A 533 5.73 21.87 34.19
CA SER A 533 5.59 21.90 35.66
C SER A 533 6.57 22.89 36.31
N LEU A 534 7.82 22.94 35.83
CA LEU A 534 8.84 23.87 36.33
C LEU A 534 8.52 25.34 35.99
N VAL A 535 7.96 25.60 34.81
CA VAL A 535 7.53 26.94 34.39
C VAL A 535 6.37 27.43 35.27
N LEU A 536 5.38 26.58 35.54
CA LEU A 536 4.27 26.89 36.44
C LEU A 536 4.76 27.18 37.87
N LEU A 537 5.68 26.36 38.40
CA LEU A 537 6.27 26.57 39.73
C LEU A 537 7.09 27.87 39.82
N ARG A 538 7.83 28.25 38.77
CA ARG A 538 8.55 29.54 38.70
C ARG A 538 7.59 30.73 38.64
N GLY A 539 6.48 30.61 37.90
CA GLY A 539 5.43 31.62 37.82
C GLY A 539 4.74 31.85 39.17
N MET A 540 4.52 30.77 39.94
CA MET A 540 3.92 30.85 41.28
C MET A 540 4.88 31.47 42.32
N ARG A 541 6.18 31.17 42.25
CA ARG A 541 7.19 31.77 43.14
C ARG A 541 7.38 33.28 42.91
N ARG A 542 7.27 33.75 41.67
CA ARG A 542 7.36 35.19 41.35
C ARG A 542 6.17 36.02 41.86
N ARG A 543 5.03 35.39 42.16
CA ARG A 543 3.85 36.09 42.71
C ARG A 543 3.86 36.25 44.24
N HIS A 544 4.88 35.72 44.94
CA HIS A 544 5.02 35.78 46.39
C HIS A 544 6.29 36.55 46.82
N SER A 545 6.45 37.79 46.35
CA SER A 545 7.33 38.76 47.03
C SER A 545 6.47 39.70 47.88
N PRO A 546 6.71 39.83 49.19
CA PRO A 546 5.91 40.69 50.06
C PRO A 546 6.31 42.16 49.83
N SER A 547 5.36 43.01 49.41
CA SER A 547 5.57 44.46 49.53
C SER A 547 5.55 44.83 51.01
N GLY A 548 6.69 45.29 51.50
CA GLY A 548 6.90 45.71 52.87
C GLY A 548 6.07 46.94 53.23
N ARG A 549 5.52 46.91 54.44
CA ARG A 549 4.97 48.06 55.18
C ARG A 549 6.01 49.18 55.31
N THR A 550 5.56 50.41 55.16
CA THR A 550 6.04 51.54 55.97
C THR A 550 4.84 52.22 56.64
N LYS A 551 4.98 52.44 57.96
CA LYS A 551 4.20 53.29 58.87
C LYS A 551 5.25 54.14 59.63
N PRO A 552 4.91 55.25 60.29
CA PRO A 552 3.59 55.71 60.73
C PRO A 552 2.93 56.72 59.80
#